data_AF-A0A925JYG6-F1
#
_entry.id   AF-A0A925JYG6-F1
#
_cell.length_a   1.000
_cell.length_b   1.000
_cell.length_c   1.000
_cell.angle_alpha   90.00
_cell.angle_beta   90.00
_cell.angle_gamma   90.00
#
_symmetry.space_group_name_H-M   'P 1'
#
loop_
_entity.id
_entity.type
_entity.pdbx_description
1 polymer ?
#
loop_
_entity_poly.entity_id
_entity_poly.type
_entity_poly.pdbx_seq_one_letter_code
_entity_poly.pdbx_strand_id
1 'polypeptide(L)' 'LGSGALGFAVAAATLLLFSGFVLYDTSNIIRRYPTNEYVAGALSLYLDAFNIFLALLRILNSGRR' A
#
# COMPACT_ATOMS: atom_id res chain seq x y z
N LEU A 1 -26.60 -4.96 -5.39
CA LEU A 1 -26.03 -5.01 -4.02
C LEU A 1 -24.65 -5.70 -3.95
N GLY A 2 -24.27 -6.59 -4.87
CA GLY A 2 -23.01 -7.35 -4.77
C GLY A 2 -21.70 -6.63 -5.18
N SER A 3 -21.73 -5.66 -6.09
CA SER A 3 -20.50 -5.05 -6.63
C SER A 3 -19.82 -4.04 -5.70
N GLY A 4 -20.60 -3.31 -4.89
CA GLY A 4 -20.06 -2.30 -3.97
C GLY A 4 -19.32 -2.90 -2.77
N ALA A 5 -19.91 -3.91 -2.13
CA ALA A 5 -19.31 -4.58 -0.97
C ALA A 5 -18.03 -5.35 -1.35
N LEU A 6 -17.99 -5.99 -2.52
CA LEU A 6 -16.78 -6.64 -3.03
C LEU A 6 -15.68 -5.61 -3.34
N GLY A 7 -16.01 -4.47 -3.94
CA GLY A 7 -15.05 -3.40 -4.19
C GLY A 7 -14.44 -2.83 -2.91
N PHE A 8 -15.26 -2.66 -1.87
CA PHE A 8 -14.79 -2.25 -0.54
C PHE A 8 -13.86 -3.29 0.09
N ALA A 9 -14.26 -4.57 0.07
CA ALA A 9 -13.47 -5.66 0.65
C ALA A 9 -12.09 -5.79 -0.01
N VAL A 10 -12.03 -5.72 -1.35
CA VAL A 10 -10.77 -5.74 -2.10
C VAL A 10 -9.90 -4.53 -1.75
N ALA A 11 -10.49 -3.33 -1.67
CA ALA A 11 -9.74 -2.13 -1.30
C ALA A 11 -9.20 -2.21 0.14
N ALA A 12 -9.98 -2.72 1.09
CA ALA A 12 -9.54 -2.93 2.47
C ALA A 12 -8.39 -3.96 2.56
N ALA A 13 -8.48 -5.09 1.85
CA ALA A 13 -7.42 -6.08 1.81
C ALA A 13 -6.13 -5.50 1.18
N THR A 14 -6.27 -4.74 0.11
CA THR A 14 -5.17 -4.05 -0.57
C THR A 14 -4.47 -3.07 0.38
N LEU A 15 -5.25 -2.27 1.12
CA LEU A 15 -4.73 -1.32 2.09
C LEU A 15 -3.88 -2.00 3.18
N LEU A 16 -4.40 -3.09 3.76
CA LEU A 16 -3.71 -3.83 4.81
C LEU A 16 -2.40 -4.47 4.31
N LEU A 17 -2.44 -5.05 3.11
CA LEU A 17 -1.29 -5.71 2.50
C LEU A 17 -0.16 -4.71 2.21
N PHE A 18 -0.46 -3.62 1.51
CA PHE A 18 0.55 -2.61 1.22
C PHE A 18 1.05 -1.89 2.47
N SER A 19 0.22 -1.69 3.49
CA SER A 19 0.68 -1.18 4.79
C SER A 19 1.69 -2.13 5.45
N GLY A 20 1.49 -3.44 5.33
CA GLY A 20 2.44 -4.45 5.78
C GLY A 20 3.77 -4.41 5.00
N PHE A 21 3.71 -4.23 3.68
CA PHE A 21 4.91 -4.07 2.85
C PHE A 21 5.70 -2.81 3.20
N VAL A 22 5.05 -1.68 3.44
CA VAL A 22 5.75 -0.47 3.91
C VAL A 22 6.54 -0.74 5.19
N LEU A 23 5.96 -1.44 6.19
CA LEU A 23 6.69 -1.79 7.41
C LEU A 23 7.87 -2.74 7.14
N TYR A 24 7.66 -3.75 6.30
CA TYR A 24 8.69 -4.72 5.94
C TYR A 24 9.85 -4.07 5.18
N ASP A 25 9.54 -3.33 4.13
CA ASP A 25 10.52 -2.63 3.28
C ASP A 25 11.28 -1.57 4.08
N THR A 26 10.59 -0.80 4.93
CA THR A 26 11.25 0.17 5.84
C THR A 26 12.22 -0.55 6.79
N SER A 27 11.81 -1.66 7.40
CA SER A 27 12.68 -2.45 8.28
C SER A 27 13.90 -3.00 7.54
N ASN A 28 13.69 -3.47 6.31
CA ASN A 28 14.75 -4.00 5.46
C ASN A 28 15.73 -2.89 5.03
N ILE A 29 15.22 -1.72 4.63
CA ILE A 29 16.01 -0.51 4.29
C ILE A 29 16.87 -0.07 5.46
N ILE A 30 16.31 -0.01 6.67
CA ILE A 30 17.06 0.42 7.86
C ILE A 30 18.12 -0.60 8.29
N ARG A 31 17.84 -1.91 8.18
CA ARG A 31 18.68 -2.95 8.79
C ARG A 31 19.66 -3.62 7.83
N ARG A 32 19.42 -3.59 6.51
CA ARG A 32 20.13 -4.46 5.56
C ARG A 32 20.61 -3.79 4.28
N TYR A 33 20.33 -2.51 4.02
CA TYR A 33 20.72 -1.94 2.72
C TYR A 33 22.19 -1.52 2.66
N PRO A 34 23.01 -2.13 1.76
CA PRO A 34 24.31 -1.60 1.39
C PRO A 34 24.12 -0.32 0.58
N THR A 35 25.15 0.53 0.57
CA THR A 35 25.12 1.93 0.10
C THR A 35 24.82 2.18 -1.39
N ASN A 36 24.47 1.14 -2.15
CA ASN A 36 24.38 1.22 -3.60
C ASN A 36 22.95 1.00 -4.17
N GLU A 37 21.95 0.70 -3.32
CA GLU A 37 20.59 0.32 -3.78
C GLU A 37 19.46 1.21 -3.23
N TYR A 38 19.79 2.41 -2.73
CA TYR A 38 18.83 3.33 -2.11
C TYR A 38 17.70 3.78 -3.05
N VAL A 39 17.99 3.93 -4.34
CA VAL A 39 17.00 4.37 -5.34
C VAL A 39 15.91 3.31 -5.52
N ALA A 40 16.30 2.03 -5.56
CA ALA A 40 15.35 0.92 -5.67
C ALA A 40 14.48 0.79 -4.41
N GLY A 41 15.08 0.92 -3.22
CA GLY A 41 14.35 0.91 -1.95
C GLY A 41 13.35 2.07 -1.85
N ALA A 42 13.74 3.28 -2.25
CA ALA A 42 12.86 4.45 -2.27
C ALA A 42 11.71 4.28 -3.28
N LEU A 43 11.97 3.69 -4.45
CA LEU A 43 10.94 3.40 -5.45
C LEU A 43 9.92 2.38 -4.94
N SER A 44 10.35 1.31 -4.25
CA SER A 44 9.46 0.33 -3.63
C SER A 44 8.51 0.98 -2.62
N LEU A 45 9.07 1.76 -1.69
CA LEU A 45 8.30 2.54 -0.72
C LEU A 45 7.30 3.49 -1.37
N TYR A 46 7.69 4.16 -2.46
CA TYR A 46 6.80 5.05 -3.20
C TYR A 46 5.61 4.30 -3.81
N LEU A 47 5.85 3.16 -4.44
CA LEU A 47 4.80 2.35 -5.07
C LEU A 47 3.82 1.81 -4.03
N ASP A 48 4.31 1.35 -2.87
CA ASP A 48 3.45 0.91 -1.78
C ASP A 48 2.59 2.06 -1.25
N ALA A 49 3.17 3.24 -1.00
CA ALA A 49 2.43 4.41 -0.54
C ALA A 49 1.38 4.86 -1.57
N PHE A 50 1.68 4.81 -2.86
CA PHE A 50 0.74 5.12 -3.93
C PHE A 50 -0.44 4.13 -3.95
N ASN A 51 -0.17 2.84 -3.78
CA ASN A 51 -1.22 1.81 -3.73
C ASN A 51 -2.13 1.96 -2.50
N ILE A 52 -1.56 2.30 -1.33
CA ILE A 52 -2.32 2.65 -0.11
C ILE A 52 -3.24 3.85 -0.39
N PHE A 53 -2.71 4.91 -1.02
CA PHE A 53 -3.49 6.10 -1.35
C PHE A 53 -4.69 5.76 -2.27
N LEU A 54 -4.48 4.99 -3.34
CA LEU A 54 -5.56 4.56 -4.23
C LEU A 54 -6.59 3.67 -3.51
N ALA A 55 -6.15 2.77 -2.64
CA ALA A 55 -7.03 1.93 -1.84
C ALA A 55 -7.91 2.77 -0.90
N LEU A 56 -7.34 3.79 -0.25
CA LEU A 56 -8.08 4.75 0.57
C LEU A 56 -9.11 5.53 -0.24
N LEU A 57 -8.75 6.04 -1.43
CA LEU A 57 -9.71 6.73 -2.28
C LEU A 57 -10.89 5.84 -2.68
N ARG A 58 -10.65 4.56 -2.98
CA ARG A 58 -11.71 3.59 -3.28
C ARG A 58 -12.62 3.34 -2.08
N ILE A 59 -12.04 3.19 -0.88
CA ILE A 59 -12.79 3.03 0.38
C ILE A 59 -13.64 4.26 0.68
N LEU A 60 -13.06 5.46 0.62
CA LEU A 60 -13.78 6.71 0.90
C LEU A 60 -14.90 6.94 -0.12
N ASN A 61 -14.67 6.69 -1.40
CA ASN A 61 -15.69 6.85 -2.43
C ASN A 61 -16.78 5.78 -2.36
N SER A 62 -16.46 4.60 -1.83
CA SER A 62 -17.44 3.55 -1.50
C SER A 62 -18.34 3.94 -0.32
N GLY A 63 -17.78 4.55 0.72
CA GLY A 63 -18.54 4.99 1.91
C GLY A 63 -19.38 6.25 1.69
N ARG A 64 -19.17 6.95 0.57
CA ARG A 64 -19.89 8.19 0.19
C ARG A 64 -21.09 7.95 -0.74
N ARG A 65 -21.44 6.70 -1.02
CA ARG A 65 -22.61 6.30 -1.81
C ARG A 65 -23.86 6.13 -0.95
#